data_AF-A0A962Z1A5-F1
#
_entry.id   AF-A0A962Z1A5-F1
#
_cell.length_a   1.000
_cell.length_b   1.000
_cell.length_c   1.000
_cell.angle_alpha   90.00
_cell.angle_beta   90.00
_cell.angle_gamma   90.00
#
_symmetry.space_group_name_H-M   'P 1'
#
loop_
_entity.id
_entity.type
_entity.pdbx_description
1 polymer ?
#
loop_
_entity_poly.entity_id
_entity_poly.type
_entity_poly.pdbx_seq_one_letter_code
_entity_poly.pdbx_strand_id
1 'polypeptide(L)'
;MDLLSIAGILVAVAAIVGGNALEGGHVSALLNGPALVIVFGGTLGAILLQSPLAVFLHSLRLAGGVFRPPSHQINPAIKKLVNWSNVARKEGLLGLEAIAESEPDLFIRKGMQLLVDGSEPEVIRSIMEVEVDSREQYDLLAAKVFEAMGGYAPTIGILGAVMGLIHVMQNLADPGRLGSGIATAFVATIYGVGLAN
;
A
#
# COMPACT_ATOMS: atom_id res chain seq x y z
N MET A 1 -3.84 8.36 13.53
CA MET A 1 -2.56 8.19 12.81
C MET A 1 -1.83 7.07 13.48
N ASP A 2 -1.22 6.17 12.73
CA ASP A 2 -0.40 5.12 13.31
C ASP A 2 0.99 5.67 13.64
N LEU A 3 1.27 5.81 14.94
CA LEU A 3 2.51 6.38 15.44
C LEU A 3 3.70 5.46 15.13
N LEU A 4 3.48 4.14 15.13
CA LEU A 4 4.53 3.16 14.90
C LEU A 4 5.03 3.19 13.45
N SER A 5 4.13 3.26 12.46
CA SER A 5 4.52 3.44 11.05
C SER A 5 5.39 4.67 10.83
N ILE A 6 5.02 5.81 11.41
CA ILE A 6 5.80 7.06 11.27
C ILE A 6 7.15 6.95 12.00
N ALA A 7 7.13 6.48 13.25
CA ALA A 7 8.35 6.32 14.05
C ALA A 7 9.32 5.32 13.40
N GLY A 8 8.82 4.21 12.84
CA GLY A 8 9.62 3.20 12.16
C GLY A 8 10.38 3.77 10.96
N ILE A 9 9.70 4.51 10.09
CA ILE A 9 10.34 5.18 8.94
C ILE A 9 11.41 6.18 9.41
N LEU A 10 11.10 6.99 10.43
CA LEU A 10 12.05 7.97 10.96
C LEU A 10 13.28 7.30 11.55
N VAL A 11 13.11 6.20 12.30
CA VAL A 11 14.23 5.45 12.88
C VAL A 11 15.08 4.81 11.78
N ALA A 12 14.47 4.20 10.76
CA ALA A 12 15.20 3.59 9.64
C ALA A 12 16.02 4.63 8.87
N VAL A 13 15.41 5.75 8.48
CA VAL A 13 16.09 6.84 7.77
C VAL A 13 17.18 7.45 8.64
N ALA A 14 16.93 7.70 9.92
CA ALA A 14 17.91 8.26 10.85
C ALA A 14 19.09 7.31 11.07
N ALA A 15 18.86 5.99 11.13
CA ALA A 15 19.92 5.01 11.26
C ALA A 15 20.82 4.97 10.01
N ILE A 16 20.25 4.99 8.81
CA ILE A 16 21.01 4.99 7.54
C ILE A 16 21.79 6.29 7.37
N VAL A 17 21.12 7.44 7.52
CA VAL A 17 21.74 8.77 7.35
C VAL A 17 22.74 9.06 8.46
N GLY A 18 22.40 8.72 9.71
CA GLY A 18 23.27 8.87 10.87
C GLY A 18 24.50 7.97 10.78
N GLY A 19 24.34 6.70 10.38
CA GLY A 19 25.45 5.79 10.14
C GLY A 19 26.41 6.31 9.08
N ASN A 20 25.89 6.77 7.93
CA ASN A 20 26.70 7.40 6.89
C ASN A 20 27.44 8.65 7.40
N ALA A 21 26.80 9.50 8.21
CA ALA A 21 27.44 10.68 8.77
C ALA A 21 28.54 10.34 9.78
N LEU A 22 28.37 9.28 10.59
CA LEU A 22 29.39 8.81 11.54
C LEU A 22 30.63 8.26 10.83
N GLU A 23 30.48 7.66 9.65
CA GLU A 23 31.58 7.24 8.79
C GLU A 23 32.23 8.42 8.03
N GLY A 24 31.74 9.64 8.22
CA GLY A 24 32.24 10.85 7.55
C GLY A 24 31.65 11.07 6.15
N GLY A 25 30.62 10.31 5.77
CA GLY A 25 29.92 10.45 4.50
C GLY A 25 29.01 11.68 4.44
N HIS A 26 28.77 12.18 3.22
CA HIS A 26 27.85 13.29 2.97
C HIS A 26 26.51 12.79 2.44
N VAL A 27 25.39 13.34 2.94
CA VAL A 27 24.04 12.97 2.48
C VAL A 27 23.85 13.25 0.99
N SER A 28 24.49 14.29 0.46
CA SER A 28 24.47 14.62 -0.97
C SER A 28 25.03 13.50 -1.85
N ALA A 29 25.94 12.67 -1.33
CA ALA A 29 26.48 11.53 -2.08
C ALA A 29 25.42 10.42 -2.31
N LEU A 30 24.40 10.36 -1.44
CA LEU A 30 23.28 9.43 -1.56
C LEU A 30 22.17 9.97 -2.45
N LEU A 31 22.26 11.21 -2.95
CA LEU A 31 21.26 11.81 -3.85
C LEU A 31 21.72 11.71 -5.30
N ASN A 32 21.34 10.62 -5.98
CA ASN A 32 21.68 10.37 -7.38
C ASN A 32 20.42 10.29 -8.24
N GLY A 33 20.16 11.36 -9.01
CA GLY A 33 18.98 11.44 -9.89
C GLY A 33 18.87 10.29 -10.90
N PRO A 34 19.93 9.97 -11.67
CA PRO A 34 19.93 8.83 -12.58
C PRO A 34 19.56 7.50 -11.91
N ALA A 35 20.16 7.19 -10.76
CA ALA A 35 19.86 5.98 -10.01
C ALA A 35 18.39 5.94 -9.56
N LEU A 36 17.83 7.08 -9.11
CA LEU A 36 16.42 7.16 -8.70
C LEU A 36 15.48 6.86 -9.88
N VAL A 37 15.75 7.45 -11.04
CA VAL A 37 14.94 7.21 -12.25
C VAL A 37 15.00 5.75 -12.68
N ILE A 38 16.17 5.12 -12.64
CA ILE A 38 16.33 3.70 -12.98
C ILE A 38 15.52 2.83 -12.03
N VAL A 39 15.73 2.98 -10.72
CA VAL A 39 15.12 2.11 -9.71
C VAL A 39 13.63 2.36 -9.58
N PHE A 40 13.23 3.60 -9.32
CA PHE A 40 11.83 3.94 -9.13
C PHE A 40 11.04 3.77 -10.44
N GLY A 41 11.57 4.29 -11.55
CA GLY A 41 10.92 4.18 -12.86
C GLY A 41 10.85 2.75 -13.36
N GLY A 42 11.91 1.95 -13.18
CA GLY A 42 11.90 0.53 -13.55
C GLY A 42 10.94 -0.31 -12.70
N THR A 43 10.90 -0.05 -11.39
CA THR A 43 9.95 -0.72 -10.48
C THR A 43 8.50 -0.35 -10.82
N LEU A 44 8.23 0.94 -11.07
CA LEU A 44 6.93 1.42 -11.51
C LEU A 44 6.54 0.81 -12.87
N GLY A 45 7.47 0.73 -13.82
CA GLY A 45 7.23 0.09 -15.11
C GLY A 45 6.90 -1.40 -14.98
N ALA A 46 7.64 -2.13 -14.15
CA ALA A 46 7.39 -3.55 -13.88
C ALA A 46 6.01 -3.78 -13.27
N ILE A 47 5.60 -2.95 -12.31
CA ILE A 47 4.30 -3.12 -11.65
C ILE A 47 3.12 -2.74 -12.56
N LEU A 48 3.28 -1.71 -13.39
CA LEU A 48 2.29 -1.33 -14.41
C LEU A 48 2.12 -2.40 -15.49
N LEU A 49 3.17 -3.17 -15.77
CA LEU A 49 3.11 -4.32 -16.68
C LEU A 49 2.41 -5.53 -16.04
N GLN A 50 2.67 -5.80 -14.76
CA GLN A 50 2.13 -6.96 -14.04
C GLN A 50 0.67 -6.77 -13.61
N SER A 51 0.29 -5.55 -13.20
CA SER A 51 -0.96 -5.30 -12.48
C SER A 51 -2.01 -4.60 -13.36
N PRO A 52 -3.29 -5.01 -13.31
CA PRO A 52 -4.37 -4.26 -13.94
C PRO A 52 -4.46 -2.83 -13.37
N LEU A 53 -4.77 -1.85 -14.23
CA LEU A 53 -4.83 -0.43 -13.85
C LEU A 53 -5.77 -0.17 -12.65
N ALA A 54 -6.91 -0.86 -12.59
CA ALA A 54 -7.85 -0.72 -11.49
C ALA A 54 -7.24 -1.09 -10.12
N VAL A 55 -6.50 -2.20 -10.08
CA VAL A 55 -5.83 -2.69 -8.86
C VAL A 55 -4.69 -1.75 -8.46
N PHE A 56 -3.91 -1.27 -9.42
CA PHE A 56 -2.85 -0.30 -9.17
C PHE A 56 -3.41 1.03 -8.61
N LEU A 57 -4.48 1.58 -9.19
CA LEU A 57 -5.10 2.79 -8.66
C LEU A 57 -5.71 2.57 -7.28
N HIS A 58 -6.24 1.37 -7.02
CA HIS A 58 -6.75 0.99 -5.70
C HIS A 58 -5.62 0.92 -4.66
N SER A 59 -4.48 0.32 -5.00
CA SER A 59 -3.33 0.25 -4.09
C SER A 59 -2.80 1.64 -3.72
N LEU A 60 -2.75 2.58 -4.68
CA LEU A 60 -2.37 3.97 -4.39
C LEU A 60 -3.34 4.66 -3.42
N ARG A 61 -4.65 4.39 -3.52
CA ARG A 61 -5.64 4.93 -2.57
C ARG A 61 -5.47 4.34 -1.17
N LEU A 62 -5.17 3.04 -1.08
CA LEU A 62 -4.95 2.35 0.19
C LEU A 62 -3.62 2.70 0.86
N ALA A 63 -2.63 3.17 0.11
CA ALA A 63 -1.31 3.54 0.65
C ALA A 63 -1.40 4.53 1.83
N GLY A 64 -2.33 5.49 1.77
CA GLY A 64 -2.56 6.45 2.85
C GLY A 64 -3.11 5.81 4.15
N GLY A 65 -3.74 4.64 4.02
CA GLY A 65 -4.26 3.84 5.13
C GLY A 65 -3.16 3.32 6.07
N VAL A 66 -1.92 3.19 5.61
CA VAL A 66 -0.77 2.80 6.46
C VAL A 66 -0.55 3.85 7.56
N PHE A 67 -0.59 5.13 7.22
CA PHE A 67 -0.40 6.22 8.19
C PHE A 67 -1.69 6.57 8.95
N ARG A 68 -2.84 6.26 8.36
CA ARG A 68 -4.17 6.53 8.93
C ARG A 68 -5.05 5.30 8.76
N PRO A 69 -4.85 4.26 9.59
CA PRO A 69 -5.64 3.05 9.49
C PRO A 69 -7.12 3.38 9.75
N PRO A 70 -8.04 2.67 9.08
CA PRO A 70 -9.47 2.86 9.30
C PRO A 70 -9.82 2.61 10.77
N SER A 71 -10.59 3.52 11.38
CA SER A 71 -11.04 3.37 12.75
C SER A 71 -12.11 2.28 12.85
N HIS A 72 -11.84 1.22 13.59
CA HIS A 72 -12.82 0.18 13.88
C HIS A 72 -13.63 0.57 15.12
N GLN A 73 -14.78 1.19 14.90
CA GLN A 73 -15.66 1.64 15.99
C GLN A 73 -16.66 0.53 16.40
N ILE A 74 -16.14 -0.50 17.06
CA ILE A 74 -16.92 -1.68 17.49
C ILE A 74 -18.10 -1.28 18.39
N ASN A 75 -17.86 -0.38 19.37
CA ASN A 75 -18.89 0.02 20.32
C ASN A 75 -20.09 0.73 19.66
N PRO A 76 -19.90 1.72 18.76
CA PRO A 76 -20.99 2.25 17.95
C PRO A 76 -21.72 1.20 17.11
N ALA A 77 -20.99 0.24 16.51
CA ALA A 77 -21.60 -0.84 15.73
C ALA A 77 -22.52 -1.72 16.60
N ILE A 78 -22.09 -2.10 17.81
CA ILE A 78 -22.92 -2.85 18.77
C ILE A 78 -24.19 -2.05 19.12
N LYS A 79 -24.04 -0.75 19.42
CA LYS A 79 -25.20 0.12 19.73
C LYS A 79 -26.19 0.19 18.59
N LYS A 80 -25.71 0.31 17.35
CA LYS A 80 -26.54 0.27 16.14
C LYS A 80 -27.29 -1.05 16.03
N LEU A 81 -26.60 -2.19 16.16
CA LEU A 81 -27.20 -3.54 16.12
C LEU A 81 -28.29 -3.73 17.19
N VAL A 82 -28.04 -3.31 18.43
CA VAL A 82 -29.03 -3.39 19.51
C VAL A 82 -30.24 -2.50 19.21
N ASN A 83 -30.03 -1.30 18.66
CA ASN A 83 -31.12 -0.42 18.27
C ASN A 83 -31.99 -1.05 17.18
N TRP A 84 -31.38 -1.58 16.10
CA TRP A 84 -32.11 -2.27 15.03
C TRP A 84 -32.88 -3.48 15.55
N SER A 85 -32.30 -4.28 16.46
CA SER A 85 -33.00 -5.39 17.09
C SER A 85 -34.25 -4.94 17.87
N ASN A 86 -34.17 -3.82 18.59
CA ASN A 86 -35.30 -3.26 19.31
C ASN A 86 -36.41 -2.77 18.37
N VAL A 87 -36.05 -2.10 17.27
CA VAL A 87 -36.98 -1.65 16.24
C VAL A 87 -37.66 -2.87 15.59
N ALA A 88 -36.88 -3.85 15.14
CA ALA A 88 -37.40 -5.08 14.54
C ALA A 88 -38.36 -5.83 15.47
N ARG A 89 -38.10 -5.82 16.79
CA ARG A 89 -38.97 -6.46 17.79
C ARG A 89 -40.27 -5.70 18.04
N LYS A 90 -40.26 -4.37 17.95
CA LYS A 90 -41.43 -3.51 18.24
C LYS A 90 -42.31 -3.28 17.03
N GLU A 91 -41.68 -3.03 15.88
CA GLU A 91 -42.33 -2.56 14.65
C GLU A 91 -42.29 -3.61 13.54
N GLY A 92 -41.64 -4.75 13.77
CA GLY A 92 -41.40 -5.77 12.76
C GLY A 92 -40.22 -5.43 11.84
N LEU A 93 -39.90 -6.32 10.91
CA LEU A 93 -38.75 -6.15 10.00
C LEU A 93 -38.91 -4.94 9.07
N LEU A 94 -40.14 -4.64 8.64
CA LEU A 94 -40.48 -3.47 7.82
C LEU A 94 -40.11 -2.14 8.51
N GLY A 95 -40.12 -2.08 9.85
CA GLY A 95 -39.67 -0.90 10.60
C GLY A 95 -38.19 -0.55 10.37
N LEU A 96 -37.39 -1.47 9.82
CA LEU A 96 -36.00 -1.22 9.47
C LEU A 96 -35.81 -0.52 8.12
N GLU A 97 -36.85 -0.43 7.28
CA GLU A 97 -36.75 0.14 5.92
C GLU A 97 -36.27 1.61 5.95
N ALA A 98 -36.91 2.44 6.77
CA ALA A 98 -36.54 3.84 6.94
C ALA A 98 -35.10 4.01 7.47
N ILE A 99 -34.63 3.06 8.30
CA ILE A 99 -33.27 3.07 8.83
C ILE A 99 -32.28 2.69 7.73
N ALA A 100 -32.60 1.67 6.92
CA ALA A 100 -31.79 1.21 5.80
C ALA A 100 -31.53 2.33 4.79
N GLU A 101 -32.56 3.07 4.39
CA GLU A 101 -32.42 4.18 3.44
C GLU A 101 -31.48 5.28 3.94
N SER A 102 -31.47 5.52 5.26
CA SER A 102 -30.63 6.53 5.90
C SER A 102 -29.20 6.08 6.23
N GLU A 103 -28.90 4.77 6.19
CA GLU A 103 -27.60 4.24 6.61
C GLU A 103 -26.54 4.53 5.54
N PRO A 104 -25.46 5.28 5.86
CA PRO A 104 -24.43 5.65 4.88
C PRO A 104 -23.58 4.46 4.42
N ASP A 105 -23.43 3.42 5.25
CA ASP A 105 -22.65 2.26 4.90
C ASP A 105 -23.43 1.32 3.96
N LEU A 106 -22.93 1.15 2.74
CA LEU A 106 -23.58 0.34 1.70
C LEU A 106 -23.67 -1.14 2.06
N PHE A 107 -22.70 -1.68 2.80
CA PHE A 107 -22.72 -3.07 3.25
C PHE A 107 -23.86 -3.27 4.25
N ILE A 108 -23.95 -2.40 5.25
CA ILE A 108 -25.02 -2.46 6.25
C ILE A 108 -26.39 -2.23 5.59
N ARG A 109 -26.51 -1.23 4.71
CA ARG A 109 -27.74 -0.94 3.95
C ARG A 109 -28.24 -2.16 3.18
N LYS A 110 -27.36 -2.82 2.42
CA LYS A 110 -27.69 -4.02 1.65
C LYS A 110 -28.19 -5.15 2.56
N GLY A 111 -27.52 -5.40 3.69
CA GLY A 111 -27.95 -6.43 4.65
C GLY A 111 -29.32 -6.12 5.27
N MET A 112 -29.59 -4.86 5.62
CA MET A 112 -30.90 -4.46 6.13
C MET A 112 -32.00 -4.58 5.07
N GLN A 113 -31.74 -4.22 3.81
CA GLN A 113 -32.69 -4.36 2.71
C GLN A 113 -33.07 -5.82 2.47
N LEU A 114 -32.09 -6.73 2.38
CA LEU A 114 -32.36 -8.16 2.21
C LEU A 114 -33.22 -8.74 3.34
N LEU A 115 -33.06 -8.22 4.55
CA LEU A 115 -33.81 -8.61 5.73
C LEU A 115 -35.24 -8.04 5.72
N VAL A 116 -35.42 -6.79 5.25
CA VAL A 116 -36.76 -6.19 5.01
C VAL A 116 -37.51 -6.94 3.90
N ASP A 117 -36.80 -7.36 2.85
CA ASP A 117 -37.34 -8.15 1.73
C ASP A 117 -37.74 -9.58 2.14
N GLY A 118 -37.44 -9.99 3.37
CA GLY A 118 -37.82 -11.30 3.90
C GLY A 118 -36.94 -12.45 3.42
N SER A 119 -35.69 -12.17 3.00
CA SER A 119 -34.74 -13.21 2.62
C SER A 119 -34.41 -14.13 3.80
N GLU A 120 -34.20 -15.42 3.53
CA GLU A 120 -33.85 -16.37 4.57
C GLU A 120 -32.46 -16.07 5.18
N PRO A 121 -32.24 -16.30 6.48
CA PRO A 121 -30.98 -15.97 7.15
C PRO A 121 -29.73 -16.58 6.50
N GLU A 122 -29.83 -17.80 5.97
CA GLU A 122 -28.72 -18.49 5.28
C GLU A 122 -28.38 -17.80 3.95
N VAL A 123 -29.40 -17.36 3.21
CA VAL A 123 -29.21 -16.62 1.95
C VAL A 123 -28.57 -15.26 2.24
N ILE A 124 -29.07 -14.52 3.23
CA ILE A 124 -28.48 -13.23 3.64
C ILE A 124 -27.01 -13.43 4.01
N ARG A 125 -26.72 -14.43 4.86
CA ARG A 125 -25.34 -14.75 5.25
C ARG A 125 -24.46 -15.00 4.03
N SER A 126 -24.88 -15.88 3.13
CA SER A 126 -24.09 -16.23 1.94
C SER A 126 -23.79 -15.02 1.05
N ILE A 127 -24.78 -14.13 0.83
CA ILE A 127 -24.60 -12.92 0.03
C ILE A 127 -23.61 -11.96 0.71
N MET A 128 -23.76 -11.77 2.02
CA MET A 128 -22.93 -10.85 2.79
C MET A 128 -21.50 -11.38 2.95
N GLU A 129 -21.31 -12.69 3.11
CA GLU A 129 -19.98 -13.34 3.12
C GLU A 129 -19.27 -13.15 1.77
N VAL A 130 -19.94 -13.40 0.64
CA VAL A 130 -19.37 -13.17 -0.70
C VAL A 130 -18.96 -11.70 -0.90
N GLU A 131 -19.74 -10.74 -0.39
CA GLU A 131 -19.41 -9.32 -0.46
C GLU A 131 -18.13 -8.99 0.34
N VAL A 132 -17.99 -9.54 1.56
CA VAL A 132 -16.79 -9.38 2.39
C VAL A 132 -15.58 -10.02 1.71
N ASP A 133 -15.70 -11.27 1.27
CA ASP A 133 -14.62 -12.00 0.62
C ASP A 133 -14.15 -11.31 -0.65
N SER A 134 -15.09 -10.83 -1.49
CA SER A 134 -14.74 -10.10 -2.71
C SER A 134 -14.00 -8.80 -2.41
N ARG A 135 -14.39 -8.09 -1.34
CA ARG A 135 -13.72 -6.85 -0.93
C ARG A 135 -12.34 -7.12 -0.35
N GLU A 136 -12.22 -8.13 0.52
CA GLU A 136 -10.95 -8.57 1.07
C GLU A 136 -9.98 -9.00 -0.04
N GLN A 137 -10.44 -9.81 -0.99
CA GLN A 137 -9.61 -10.23 -2.14
C GLN A 137 -9.11 -9.03 -2.94
N TYR A 138 -9.94 -8.01 -3.15
CA TYR A 138 -9.55 -6.80 -3.88
C TYR A 138 -8.51 -5.97 -3.10
N ASP A 139 -8.66 -5.85 -1.77
CA ASP A 139 -7.69 -5.19 -0.91
C ASP A 139 -6.37 -5.96 -0.82
N LEU A 140 -6.42 -7.31 -0.79
CA LEU A 140 -5.25 -8.19 -0.84
C LEU A 140 -4.51 -8.07 -2.17
N LEU A 141 -5.22 -7.96 -3.30
CA LEU A 141 -4.59 -7.70 -4.59
C LEU A 141 -3.84 -6.37 -4.59
N ALA A 142 -4.39 -5.33 -3.96
CA ALA A 142 -3.71 -4.06 -3.78
C ALA A 142 -2.48 -4.16 -2.86
N ALA A 143 -2.52 -4.96 -1.80
CA ALA A 143 -1.35 -5.22 -0.96
C ALA A 143 -0.23 -5.94 -1.74
N LYS A 144 -0.60 -6.93 -2.56
CA LYS A 144 0.34 -7.66 -3.44
C LYS A 144 1.04 -6.75 -4.45
N VAL A 145 0.47 -5.60 -4.82
CA VAL A 145 1.15 -4.60 -5.65
C VAL A 145 2.41 -4.09 -4.95
N PHE A 146 2.31 -3.74 -3.67
CA PHE A 146 3.47 -3.25 -2.90
C PHE A 146 4.48 -4.36 -2.62
N GLU A 147 4.01 -5.57 -2.32
CA GLU A 147 4.88 -6.75 -2.18
C GLU A 147 5.69 -7.00 -3.46
N ALA A 148 5.04 -6.95 -4.62
CA ALA A 148 5.71 -7.09 -5.91
C ALA A 148 6.68 -5.94 -6.19
N MET A 149 6.33 -4.69 -5.86
CA MET A 149 7.26 -3.56 -5.94
C MET A 149 8.50 -3.78 -5.07
N GLY A 150 8.34 -4.31 -3.86
CA GLY A 150 9.46 -4.70 -2.99
C GLY A 150 10.30 -5.84 -3.56
N GLY A 151 9.69 -6.78 -4.29
CA GLY A 151 10.41 -7.81 -5.04
C GLY A 151 11.20 -7.27 -6.23
N TYR A 152 10.64 -6.31 -6.98
CA TYR A 152 11.29 -5.76 -8.17
C TYR A 152 12.38 -4.74 -7.86
N ALA A 153 12.17 -3.84 -6.88
CA ALA A 153 13.10 -2.75 -6.62
C ALA A 153 14.58 -3.16 -6.46
N PRO A 154 14.93 -4.24 -5.72
CA PRO A 154 16.32 -4.69 -5.60
C PRO A 154 16.88 -5.23 -6.92
N THR A 155 16.05 -5.93 -7.70
CA THR A 155 16.46 -6.48 -9.00
C THR A 155 16.73 -5.38 -10.03
N ILE A 156 15.91 -4.31 -10.03
CA ILE A 156 16.16 -3.12 -10.83
C ILE A 156 17.38 -2.36 -10.30
N GLY A 157 17.61 -2.35 -8.98
CA GLY A 157 18.84 -1.84 -8.37
C GLY A 157 20.10 -2.50 -8.92
N ILE A 158 20.09 -3.83 -9.06
CA ILE A 158 21.18 -4.60 -9.69
C ILE A 158 21.36 -4.19 -11.17
N LEU A 159 20.26 -4.00 -11.92
CA LEU A 159 20.35 -3.48 -13.29
C LEU A 159 21.00 -2.09 -13.34
N GLY A 160 20.62 -1.19 -12.43
CA GLY A 160 21.26 0.12 -12.28
C GLY A 160 22.75 0.03 -11.94
N ALA A 161 23.14 -0.94 -11.10
CA ALA A 161 24.53 -1.23 -10.79
C ALA A 161 25.32 -1.64 -12.05
N VAL A 162 24.78 -2.56 -12.84
CA VAL A 162 25.36 -3.01 -14.11
C VAL A 162 25.48 -1.85 -15.10
N MET A 163 24.42 -1.02 -15.24
CA MET A 163 24.45 0.15 -16.11
C MET A 163 25.53 1.16 -15.70
N GLY A 164 25.67 1.41 -14.39
CA GLY A 164 26.73 2.27 -13.87
C GLY A 164 28.12 1.72 -14.18
N LEU A 165 28.34 0.41 -14.00
CA LEU A 165 29.61 -0.24 -14.34
C LEU A 165 29.92 -0.18 -15.84
N ILE A 166 28.93 -0.36 -16.72
CA ILE A 166 29.11 -0.19 -18.17
C ILE A 166 29.62 1.23 -18.47
N HIS A 167 29.06 2.25 -17.82
CA HIS A 167 29.51 3.63 -18.00
C HIS A 167 30.96 3.84 -17.52
N VAL A 168 31.35 3.21 -16.42
CA VAL A 168 32.74 3.24 -15.93
C VAL A 168 33.68 2.60 -16.96
N MET A 169 33.33 1.42 -17.49
CA MET A 169 34.15 0.72 -18.49
C MET A 169 34.31 1.50 -19.79
N GLN A 170 33.28 2.27 -20.19
CA GLN A 170 33.36 3.14 -21.38
C GLN A 170 34.29 4.35 -21.20
N ASN A 171 34.57 4.75 -19.96
CA ASN A 171 35.33 5.97 -19.64
C ASN A 171 36.66 5.67 -18.92
N LEU A 172 37.20 4.45 -19.04
CA LEU A 172 38.44 4.02 -18.37
C LEU A 172 39.65 4.95 -18.61
N ALA A 173 39.69 5.63 -19.75
CA ALA A 173 40.75 6.58 -20.08
C ALA A 173 40.65 7.93 -19.35
N ASP A 174 39.52 8.25 -18.73
CA ASP A 174 39.26 9.50 -18.02
C ASP A 174 38.88 9.23 -16.55
N PRO A 175 39.87 9.23 -15.62
CA PRO A 175 39.63 9.01 -14.20
C PRO A 175 38.60 9.95 -13.58
N GLY A 176 38.43 11.17 -14.12
CA GLY A 176 37.47 12.16 -13.62
C GLY A 176 36.02 11.75 -13.82
N ARG A 177 35.74 10.88 -14.81
CA ARG A 177 34.38 10.39 -15.13
C ARG A 177 34.03 9.03 -14.51
N LEU A 178 35.02 8.33 -13.96
CA LEU A 178 34.79 7.03 -13.30
C LEU A 178 33.91 7.19 -12.06
N GLY A 179 34.13 8.25 -11.28
CA GLY A 179 33.42 8.50 -10.03
C GLY A 179 31.89 8.56 -10.20
N SER A 180 31.39 9.21 -11.25
CA SER A 180 29.93 9.33 -11.47
C SER A 180 29.27 8.00 -11.85
N GLY A 181 29.95 7.16 -12.63
CA GLY A 181 29.46 5.83 -12.99
C GLY A 181 29.42 4.89 -11.78
N ILE A 182 30.48 4.90 -10.98
CA ILE A 182 30.58 4.12 -9.75
C ILE A 182 29.52 4.57 -8.73
N ALA A 183 29.36 5.88 -8.53
CA ALA A 183 28.36 6.43 -7.62
C ALA A 183 26.94 6.03 -8.04
N THR A 184 26.62 6.09 -9.34
CA THR A 184 25.31 5.66 -9.84
C THR A 184 25.08 4.17 -9.56
N ALA A 185 26.10 3.33 -9.75
CA ALA A 185 25.97 1.90 -9.53
C ALA A 185 25.67 1.54 -8.06
N PHE A 186 26.41 2.14 -7.11
CA PHE A 186 26.21 1.87 -5.68
C PHE A 186 24.91 2.48 -5.16
N VAL A 187 24.59 3.72 -5.55
CA VAL A 187 23.36 4.38 -5.10
C VAL A 187 22.12 3.69 -5.67
N ALA A 188 22.17 3.14 -6.89
CA ALA A 188 21.08 2.32 -7.42
C ALA A 188 20.81 1.07 -6.57
N THR A 189 21.87 0.42 -6.08
CA THR A 189 21.72 -0.72 -5.15
C THR A 189 21.10 -0.29 -3.82
N ILE A 190 21.55 0.85 -3.26
CA ILE A 190 20.99 1.41 -2.01
C ILE A 190 19.50 1.73 -2.19
N TYR A 191 19.11 2.39 -3.28
CA TYR A 191 17.72 2.69 -3.56
C TYR A 191 16.89 1.42 -3.79
N GLY A 192 17.42 0.43 -4.51
CA GLY A 192 16.71 -0.82 -4.76
C GLY A 192 16.38 -1.56 -3.48
N VAL A 193 17.38 -1.76 -2.61
CA VAL A 193 17.18 -2.46 -1.33
C VAL A 193 16.40 -1.61 -0.33
N GLY A 194 16.68 -0.30 -0.26
CA GLY A 194 16.05 0.61 0.69
C GLY A 194 14.60 0.99 0.36
N LEU A 195 14.16 0.89 -0.90
CA LEU A 195 12.75 1.04 -1.26
C LEU A 195 11.96 -0.26 -1.05
N ALA A 196 12.65 -1.40 -0.99
CA ALA A 196 12.02 -2.71 -0.88
C ALA A 196 11.71 -3.15 0.56
N ASN A 197 12.41 -2.59 1.55
CA ASN A 197 12.37 -2.99 2.96
C ASN A 197 12.17 -1.77 3.85
#